data_AF-A0A968MTU1-F1
#
_entry.id   AF-A0A968MTU1-F1
#
_cell.length_a   1.000
_cell.length_b   1.000
_cell.length_c   1.000
_cell.angle_alpha   90.00
_cell.angle_beta   90.00
_cell.angle_gamma   90.00
#
_symmetry.space_group_name_H-M   'P 1'
#
loop_
_entity.id
_entity.type
_entity.pdbx_description
1 polymer ?
#
loop_
_entity_poly.entity_id
_entity_poly.type
_entity_poly.pdbx_seq_one_letter_code
_entity_poly.pdbx_strand_id
1 'polypeptide(L)'
;MQYEILLENYDSISNLKVSKERLTAAKDSVFVKYKDKIKFLEDFDIAQSLDEYFRTKAFTQHKDTERNAFKKFDDYLDTWEYMKYFESDIEYKLLMPGKLLSYGNAMNHGDTLTWNLTAYRMVYSDFEITATSRKTNTWAFIVAGIIILLAIGSYFVRK
;
A
#
# COMPACT_ATOMS: atom_id res chain seq x y z
N MET A 1 -2.45 -0.07 -13.69
CA MET A 1 -2.36 1.21 -14.40
C MET A 1 -1.62 1.15 -15.74
N GLN A 2 -0.28 0.97 -15.82
CA GLN A 2 0.44 0.93 -17.12
C GLN A 2 -0.04 -0.15 -18.10
N TYR A 3 -0.30 -1.36 -17.60
CA TYR A 3 -0.79 -2.48 -18.40
C TYR A 3 -2.24 -2.27 -18.89
N GLU A 4 -3.05 -1.54 -18.12
CA GLU A 4 -4.45 -1.27 -18.45
C GLU A 4 -4.55 -0.24 -19.59
N ILE A 5 -3.73 0.82 -19.56
CA ILE A 5 -3.66 1.80 -20.65
C ILE A 5 -3.22 1.13 -21.97
N LEU A 6 -2.30 0.16 -21.89
CA LEU A 6 -1.85 -0.63 -23.05
C LEU A 6 -2.95 -1.57 -23.58
N LEU A 7 -3.80 -2.11 -22.70
CA LEU A 7 -4.98 -2.91 -23.07
C LEU A 7 -6.13 -2.05 -23.63
N GLU A 8 -6.28 -0.81 -23.15
CA GLU A 8 -7.26 0.16 -23.65
C GLU A 8 -6.91 0.67 -25.04
N ASN A 9 -5.63 0.82 -25.35
CA ASN A 9 -5.13 1.26 -26.65
C ASN A 9 -4.61 0.11 -27.53
N TYR A 10 -4.98 -1.14 -27.19
CA TYR A 10 -4.52 -2.34 -27.89
C TYR A 10 -4.85 -2.29 -29.40
N ASP A 11 -6.05 -1.84 -29.75
CA ASP A 11 -6.52 -1.77 -31.14
C ASP A 11 -5.79 -0.69 -31.96
N SER A 12 -5.13 0.25 -31.27
CA SER A 12 -4.32 1.30 -31.89
C SER A 12 -2.95 0.77 -32.33
N ILE A 13 -2.50 -0.39 -31.83
CA ILE A 13 -1.18 -0.97 -32.14
C ILE A 13 -1.26 -1.80 -33.42
N SER A 14 -0.80 -1.22 -34.52
CA SER A 14 -0.79 -1.88 -35.82
C SER A 14 0.17 -3.08 -35.85
N ASN A 15 -0.21 -4.16 -36.56
CA ASN A 15 0.59 -5.40 -36.74
C ASN A 15 0.85 -6.26 -35.49
N LEU A 16 0.04 -6.14 -34.44
CA LEU A 16 0.18 -6.99 -33.25
C LEU A 16 -0.31 -8.42 -33.53
N LYS A 17 0.62 -9.39 -33.59
CA LYS A 17 0.32 -10.84 -33.71
C LYS A 17 -0.02 -11.51 -32.37
N VAL A 18 -0.09 -10.74 -31.29
CA VAL A 18 -0.36 -11.21 -29.93
C VAL A 18 -1.78 -10.80 -29.60
N SER A 19 -2.67 -11.75 -29.27
CA SER A 19 -4.06 -11.40 -28.92
C SER A 19 -4.16 -10.66 -27.58
N LYS A 20 -5.24 -9.88 -27.40
CA LYS A 20 -5.53 -9.13 -26.17
C LYS A 20 -5.65 -10.04 -24.93
N GLU A 21 -6.18 -11.24 -25.09
CA GLU A 21 -6.29 -12.23 -24.01
C GLU A 21 -4.91 -12.75 -23.61
N ARG A 22 -4.05 -13.03 -24.60
CA ARG A 22 -2.68 -13.51 -24.35
C ARG A 22 -1.80 -12.42 -23.74
N LEU A 23 -2.04 -11.17 -24.10
CA LEU A 23 -1.45 -10.02 -23.45
C LEU A 23 -1.92 -10.01 -21.98
N THR A 24 -3.22 -9.84 -21.71
CA THR A 24 -3.80 -9.83 -20.36
C THR A 24 -3.28 -10.96 -19.45
N ALA A 25 -3.23 -12.20 -19.94
CA ALA A 25 -2.75 -13.35 -19.18
C ALA A 25 -1.24 -13.32 -18.87
N ALA A 26 -0.44 -12.66 -19.70
CA ALA A 26 1.01 -12.55 -19.52
C ALA A 26 1.42 -11.43 -18.56
N LYS A 27 0.50 -10.54 -18.16
CA LYS A 27 0.74 -9.39 -17.29
C LYS A 27 1.64 -9.73 -16.09
N ASP A 28 1.21 -10.70 -15.28
CA ASP A 28 1.91 -11.05 -14.04
C ASP A 28 3.26 -11.73 -14.32
N SER A 29 3.34 -12.50 -15.40
CA SER A 29 4.58 -13.17 -15.82
C SER A 29 5.65 -12.19 -16.32
N VAL A 30 5.23 -11.17 -17.07
CA VAL A 30 6.11 -10.07 -17.51
C VAL A 30 6.58 -9.29 -16.29
N PHE A 31 5.67 -8.93 -15.38
CA PHE A 31 6.02 -8.17 -14.18
C PHE A 31 7.04 -8.92 -13.31
N VAL A 32 6.80 -10.22 -13.02
CA VAL A 32 7.72 -11.03 -12.22
C VAL A 32 9.09 -11.17 -12.87
N LYS A 33 9.16 -11.33 -14.19
CA LYS A 33 10.42 -11.49 -14.92
C LYS A 33 11.27 -10.22 -14.92
N TYR A 34 10.64 -9.05 -14.95
CA TYR A 34 11.34 -7.77 -15.09
C TYR A 34 11.34 -6.91 -13.81
N LYS A 35 10.76 -7.39 -12.70
CA LYS A 35 10.69 -6.70 -11.39
C LYS A 35 12.04 -6.14 -10.91
N ASP A 36 13.13 -6.86 -11.16
CA ASP A 36 14.45 -6.48 -10.68
C ASP A 36 15.08 -5.39 -11.58
N LYS A 37 14.70 -5.33 -12.86
CA LYS A 37 15.07 -4.23 -13.77
C LYS A 37 14.23 -2.99 -13.49
N ILE A 38 12.96 -3.19 -13.13
CA ILE A 38 12.05 -2.11 -12.71
C ILE A 38 12.60 -1.38 -11.48
N LYS A 39 13.22 -2.09 -10.53
CA LYS A 39 13.83 -1.47 -9.34
C LYS A 39 14.92 -0.43 -9.64
N PHE A 40 15.61 -0.52 -10.78
CA PHE A 40 16.72 0.37 -11.11
C PHE A 40 16.34 1.54 -12.02
N LEU A 41 15.08 1.62 -12.49
CA LEU A 41 14.35 2.72 -13.18
C LEU A 41 15.04 3.58 -14.27
N GLU A 42 16.36 3.68 -14.35
CA GLU A 42 17.06 4.53 -15.32
C GLU A 42 17.03 3.94 -16.75
N ASP A 43 16.79 2.62 -16.90
CA ASP A 43 16.87 1.93 -18.20
C ASP A 43 15.66 1.00 -18.50
N PHE A 44 14.54 1.12 -17.79
CA PHE A 44 13.43 0.18 -17.99
C PHE A 44 12.50 0.59 -19.16
N ASP A 45 12.80 0.11 -20.36
CA ASP A 45 11.92 0.24 -21.53
C ASP A 45 10.90 -0.93 -21.60
N ILE A 46 9.63 -0.61 -21.34
CA ILE A 46 8.50 -1.55 -21.39
C ILE A 46 8.25 -2.05 -22.82
N ALA A 47 8.37 -1.20 -23.83
CA ALA A 47 8.15 -1.61 -25.22
C ALA A 47 9.21 -2.63 -25.65
N GLN A 48 10.47 -2.39 -25.29
CA GLN A 48 11.56 -3.34 -25.51
C GLN A 48 11.36 -4.65 -24.72
N SER A 49 10.89 -4.57 -23.48
CA SER A 49 10.64 -5.73 -22.63
C SER A 49 9.48 -6.59 -23.15
N LEU A 50 8.43 -5.96 -23.68
CA LEU A 50 7.31 -6.66 -24.33
C LEU A 50 7.72 -7.28 -25.66
N ASP A 51 8.51 -6.57 -26.46
CA ASP A 51 9.10 -7.09 -27.69
C ASP A 51 9.99 -8.33 -27.41
N GLU A 52 10.80 -8.29 -26.34
CA GLU A 52 11.63 -9.43 -25.91
C GLU A 52 10.78 -10.62 -25.43
N TYR A 53 9.73 -10.36 -24.62
CA TYR A 53 8.87 -11.39 -24.06
C TYR A 53 8.01 -12.08 -25.14
N PHE A 54 7.40 -11.30 -26.04
CA PHE A 54 6.54 -11.82 -27.10
C PHE A 54 7.28 -12.14 -28.40
N ARG A 55 8.60 -11.89 -28.44
CA ARG A 55 9.46 -12.06 -29.63
C ARG A 55 8.90 -11.32 -30.84
N THR A 56 8.59 -10.04 -30.65
CA THR A 56 8.08 -9.15 -31.68
C THR A 56 8.89 -7.85 -31.70
N LYS A 57 8.66 -7.01 -32.70
CA LYS A 57 9.19 -5.63 -32.75
C LYS A 57 8.06 -4.59 -32.84
N ALA A 58 6.82 -5.06 -32.72
CA ALA A 58 5.63 -4.24 -32.94
C ALA A 58 5.48 -3.17 -31.84
N PHE A 59 5.92 -3.44 -30.61
CA PHE A 59 5.76 -2.49 -29.50
C PHE A 59 6.77 -1.34 -29.62
N THR A 60 8.04 -1.60 -29.95
CA THR A 60 9.04 -0.54 -30.20
C THR A 60 8.77 0.23 -31.49
N GLN A 61 8.32 -0.44 -32.56
CA GLN A 61 8.00 0.22 -33.83
C GLN A 61 6.82 1.20 -33.72
N HIS A 62 5.86 0.93 -32.82
CA HIS A 62 4.72 1.81 -32.59
C HIS A 62 5.07 3.02 -31.71
N LYS A 63 6.16 2.94 -30.92
CA LYS A 63 6.71 4.05 -30.11
C LYS A 63 7.14 5.25 -30.95
N ASP A 64 7.73 4.99 -32.13
CA ASP A 64 8.23 6.01 -33.04
C ASP A 64 7.16 6.61 -33.97
N THR A 65 6.08 5.85 -34.24
CA THR A 65 5.10 6.20 -35.28
C THR A 65 3.95 7.05 -34.74
N GLU A 66 3.57 6.88 -33.46
CA GLU A 66 2.54 7.69 -32.80
C GLU A 66 3.09 8.39 -31.55
N ARG A 67 3.77 9.50 -31.81
CA ARG A 67 4.28 10.48 -30.82
C ARG A 67 3.22 11.06 -29.88
N ASN A 68 1.94 10.69 -29.97
CA ASN A 68 0.85 11.22 -29.13
C ASN A 68 0.35 10.21 -28.08
N ALA A 69 0.27 8.91 -28.41
CA ALA A 69 -0.13 7.88 -27.45
C ALA A 69 1.00 7.59 -26.46
N PHE A 70 2.25 7.52 -26.95
CA PHE A 70 3.43 7.31 -26.12
C PHE A 70 3.96 8.56 -25.43
N LYS A 71 3.60 9.77 -25.89
CA LYS A 71 3.99 11.01 -25.18
C LYS A 71 3.19 11.23 -23.91
N LYS A 72 1.91 10.85 -23.90
CA LYS A 72 1.13 10.77 -22.66
C LYS A 72 1.75 9.74 -21.71
N PHE A 73 2.21 8.61 -22.27
CA PHE A 73 2.92 7.56 -21.54
C PHE A 73 4.26 8.02 -20.95
N ASP A 74 5.07 8.78 -21.69
CA ASP A 74 6.31 9.39 -21.20
C ASP A 74 6.06 10.48 -20.16
N ASP A 75 5.06 11.35 -20.34
CA ASP A 75 4.66 12.33 -19.30
C ASP A 75 4.20 11.62 -18.01
N TYR A 76 3.56 10.44 -18.11
CA TYR A 76 3.24 9.58 -16.96
C TYR A 76 4.46 8.91 -16.34
N LEU A 77 5.55 8.69 -17.10
CA LEU A 77 6.83 8.18 -16.59
C LEU A 77 7.62 9.27 -15.86
N ASP A 78 7.57 10.52 -16.29
CA ASP A 78 8.06 11.65 -15.49
C ASP A 78 7.25 11.77 -14.18
N THR A 79 5.96 11.43 -14.22
CA THR A 79 5.13 11.33 -13.01
C THR A 79 5.50 10.10 -12.14
N TRP A 80 6.15 9.08 -12.71
CA TRP A 80 6.61 7.88 -12.01
C TRP A 80 7.84 8.16 -11.13
N GLU A 81 8.69 9.13 -11.50
CA GLU A 81 9.77 9.59 -10.63
C GLU A 81 9.22 10.07 -9.27
N TYR A 82 8.03 10.68 -9.27
CA TYR A 82 7.30 11.02 -8.05
C TYR A 82 6.66 9.80 -7.37
N MET A 83 6.20 8.79 -8.12
CA MET A 83 5.71 7.52 -7.55
C MET A 83 6.79 6.75 -6.79
N LYS A 84 8.08 6.89 -7.13
CA LYS A 84 9.19 6.30 -6.37
C LYS A 84 9.22 6.77 -4.91
N TYR A 85 8.78 8.00 -4.62
CA TYR A 85 8.62 8.49 -3.25
C TYR A 85 7.41 7.84 -2.55
N PHE A 86 6.40 7.39 -3.31
CA PHE A 86 5.20 6.73 -2.82
C PHE A 86 5.30 5.19 -2.70
N GLU A 87 6.38 4.59 -3.23
CA GLU A 87 6.79 3.20 -2.97
C GLU A 87 7.43 3.00 -1.59
N SER A 88 7.59 4.07 -0.81
CA SER A 88 8.06 3.95 0.57
C SER A 88 6.99 3.29 1.45
N ASP A 89 7.34 2.14 2.00
CA ASP A 89 6.59 1.51 3.09
C ASP A 89 6.98 2.19 4.40
N ILE A 90 5.99 2.78 5.06
CA ILE A 90 6.12 3.39 6.38
C ILE A 90 5.64 2.37 7.40
N GLU A 91 6.56 1.89 8.24
CA GLU A 91 6.24 1.04 9.37
C GLU A 91 5.82 1.93 10.56
N TYR A 92 4.53 1.98 10.85
CA TYR A 92 4.01 2.69 12.01
C TYR A 92 3.83 1.75 13.19
N LYS A 93 4.47 2.07 14.33
CA LYS A 93 4.37 1.32 15.57
C LYS A 93 3.59 2.10 16.61
N LEU A 94 2.56 1.49 17.17
CA LEU A 94 1.78 2.03 18.28
C LEU A 94 1.91 1.10 19.48
N LEU A 95 2.50 1.62 20.57
CA LEU A 95 2.52 0.93 21.84
C LEU A 95 1.22 1.26 22.60
N MET A 96 0.41 0.25 22.88
CA MET A 96 -0.85 0.43 23.61
C MET A 96 -0.89 -0.42 24.88
N PRO A 97 -0.80 0.19 26.07
CA PRO A 97 -0.83 -0.55 27.32
C PRO A 97 -2.23 -1.07 27.64
N GLY A 98 -2.30 -2.28 28.19
CA GLY A 98 -3.55 -2.93 28.56
C GLY A 98 -3.99 -3.97 27.54
N LYS A 99 -5.27 -4.33 27.55
CA LYS A 99 -5.81 -5.36 26.65
C LYS A 99 -6.29 -4.72 25.36
N LEU A 100 -5.67 -5.09 24.24
CA LEU A 100 -6.13 -4.72 22.89
C LEU A 100 -7.54 -5.29 22.64
N LEU A 101 -8.46 -4.47 22.14
CA LEU A 101 -9.85 -4.84 21.84
C LEU A 101 -10.14 -4.83 20.34
N SER A 102 -9.66 -3.82 19.63
CA SER A 102 -9.80 -3.68 18.17
C SER A 102 -8.58 -2.94 17.62
N TYR A 103 -8.06 -3.34 16.47
CA TYR A 103 -6.84 -2.77 15.89
C TYR A 103 -6.80 -2.84 14.36
N GLY A 104 -7.97 -2.95 13.71
CA GLY A 104 -8.08 -2.97 12.25
C GLY A 104 -7.16 -4.01 11.60
N ASN A 105 -6.34 -3.56 10.64
CA ASN A 105 -5.40 -4.41 9.87
C ASN A 105 -3.97 -4.45 10.47
N ALA A 106 -3.79 -4.10 11.75
CA ALA A 106 -2.46 -4.11 12.37
C ALA A 106 -1.93 -5.53 12.60
N MET A 107 -0.62 -5.71 12.50
CA MET A 107 0.08 -6.85 13.09
C MET A 107 0.22 -6.63 14.60
N ASN A 108 -0.11 -7.67 15.37
CA ASN A 108 -0.09 -7.64 16.82
C ASN A 108 1.14 -8.39 17.36
N HIS A 109 2.01 -7.68 18.09
CA HIS A 109 3.20 -8.21 18.75
C HIS A 109 3.06 -8.20 20.30
N GLY A 110 1.83 -8.26 20.81
CA GLY A 110 1.52 -8.26 22.24
C GLY A 110 1.13 -6.87 22.73
N ASP A 111 2.11 -6.04 23.08
CA ASP A 111 1.94 -4.66 23.55
C ASP A 111 2.10 -3.61 22.43
N THR A 112 2.61 -4.06 21.28
CA THR A 112 2.94 -3.23 20.14
C THR A 112 2.11 -3.65 18.94
N LEU A 113 1.42 -2.68 18.34
CA LEU A 113 0.72 -2.81 17.08
C LEU A 113 1.56 -2.20 15.97
N THR A 114 1.73 -2.93 14.86
CA THR A 114 2.49 -2.47 13.70
C THR A 114 1.59 -2.41 12.48
N TRP A 115 1.58 -1.27 11.79
CA TRP A 115 0.95 -1.12 10.47
C TRP A 115 2.03 -0.85 9.43
N ASN A 116 1.99 -1.61 8.34
CA ASN A 116 2.74 -1.28 7.14
C ASN A 116 1.85 -0.42 6.24
N LEU A 117 2.21 0.85 6.15
CA LEU A 117 1.47 1.85 5.38
C LEU A 117 2.24 2.17 4.12
N THR A 118 1.64 1.93 2.96
CA THR A 118 2.23 2.35 1.69
C THR A 118 1.87 3.81 1.44
N ALA A 119 2.87 4.67 1.22
CA ALA A 119 2.68 6.10 1.00
C ALA A 119 1.68 6.42 -0.15
N TYR A 120 1.59 5.54 -1.15
CA TYR A 120 0.56 5.59 -2.20
C TYR A 120 -0.89 5.70 -1.68
N ARG A 121 -1.21 5.04 -0.55
CA ARG A 121 -2.57 5.07 0.03
C ARG A 121 -2.94 6.43 0.62
N MET A 122 -1.95 7.25 0.97
CA MET A 122 -2.15 8.58 1.56
C MET A 122 -2.34 9.69 0.52
N VAL A 123 -2.07 9.41 -0.76
CA VAL A 123 -2.18 10.40 -1.85
C VAL A 123 -3.63 10.70 -2.22
N TYR A 124 -4.50 9.69 -2.12
CA TYR A 124 -5.87 9.77 -2.60
C TYR A 124 -6.89 10.16 -1.52
N SER A 125 -6.53 10.06 -0.23
CA SER A 125 -7.43 10.31 0.90
C SER A 125 -6.65 10.43 2.20
N ASP A 126 -7.21 11.17 3.16
CA ASP A 126 -6.80 11.09 4.56
C ASP A 126 -6.90 9.64 5.04
N PHE A 127 -5.83 9.14 5.69
CA PHE A 127 -5.74 7.77 6.17
C PHE A 127 -5.90 7.72 7.69
N GLU A 128 -7.01 7.17 8.17
CA GLU A 128 -7.30 7.06 9.60
C GLU A 128 -6.94 5.67 10.14
N ILE A 129 -6.11 5.65 11.19
CA ILE A 129 -5.76 4.42 11.91
C ILE A 129 -6.50 4.43 13.24
N THR A 130 -7.38 3.46 13.44
CA THR A 130 -8.13 3.30 14.68
C THR A 130 -7.68 2.04 15.42
N ALA A 131 -7.36 2.22 16.70
CA ALA A 131 -7.08 1.13 17.61
C ALA A 131 -7.68 1.42 18.99
N THR A 132 -8.23 0.38 19.62
CA THR A 132 -8.89 0.48 20.92
C THR A 132 -8.24 -0.48 21.89
N SER A 133 -7.79 0.03 23.03
CA SER A 133 -7.29 -0.76 24.16
C SER A 133 -8.12 -0.49 25.42
N ARG A 134 -8.12 -1.45 26.34
CA ARG A 134 -8.74 -1.33 27.66
C ARG A 134 -7.70 -1.55 28.73
N LYS A 135 -7.46 -0.51 29.53
CA LYS A 135 -6.63 -0.55 30.74
C LYS A 135 -7.49 -0.31 31.97
N THR A 136 -7.46 -1.25 32.90
CA THR A 136 -8.15 -1.11 34.18
C THR A 136 -7.50 0.01 35.00
N ASN A 137 -8.31 0.94 35.52
CA ASN A 137 -7.82 1.99 36.41
C ASN A 137 -7.68 1.45 37.85
N THR A 138 -6.53 0.84 38.15
CA THR A 138 -6.24 0.28 39.48
C THR A 138 -6.32 1.33 40.59
N TRP A 139 -5.95 2.59 40.31
CA TRP A 139 -6.02 3.68 41.29
C TRP A 139 -7.44 4.00 41.72
N ALA A 140 -8.41 3.96 40.80
CA ALA A 140 -9.82 4.16 41.14
C ALA A 140 -10.33 3.09 42.12
N PHE A 141 -9.91 1.82 41.96
CA PHE A 141 -10.28 0.75 42.88
C PHE A 141 -9.66 0.92 44.26
N ILE A 142 -8.40 1.34 44.34
CA ILE A 142 -7.72 1.60 45.62
C ILE A 142 -8.42 2.73 46.38
N VAL A 143 -8.68 3.85 45.71
CA VAL A 143 -9.37 5.01 46.32
C VAL A 143 -10.78 4.65 46.76
N ALA A 144 -11.54 3.93 45.93
CA ALA A 144 -12.87 3.45 46.31
C ALA A 144 -12.82 2.54 47.54
N GLY A 145 -11.85 1.63 47.61
CA GLY A 145 -11.63 0.77 48.78
C GLY A 145 -11.35 1.56 50.06
N ILE A 146 -10.50 2.59 49.99
CA ILE A 146 -10.20 3.47 51.12
C ILE A 146 -11.46 4.21 51.60
N ILE A 147 -12.26 4.76 50.67
CA ILE A 147 -13.50 5.47 51.02
C ILE A 147 -14.49 4.56 51.73
N ILE A 148 -14.66 3.32 51.25
CA ILE A 148 -15.54 2.34 51.89
C ILE A 148 -15.05 2.00 53.30
N LEU A 149 -13.74 1.79 53.48
CA LEU A 149 -13.15 1.53 54.80
C LEU A 149 -13.32 2.70 55.75
N LEU A 150 -13.15 3.94 55.29
CA LEU A 150 -13.38 5.14 56.10
C LEU A 150 -14.87 5.31 56.46
N ALA A 151 -15.78 5.02 55.54
CA ALA A 151 -17.22 5.06 55.80
C ALA A 151 -17.62 4.03 56.87
N ILE A 152 -17.15 2.78 56.74
CA ILE A 152 -17.39 1.72 57.73
C ILE A 152 -16.75 2.11 59.07
N GLY A 153 -15.49 2.55 59.07
CA GLY A 153 -14.79 2.98 60.28
C GLY A 153 -15.50 4.12 60.99
N SER A 154 -15.93 5.15 60.26
CA SER A 154 -16.69 6.27 60.83
C SER A 154 -18.05 5.86 61.38
N TYR A 155 -18.75 4.91 60.73
CA TYR A 155 -20.01 4.37 61.23
C TYR A 155 -19.83 3.62 62.55
N PHE A 156 -18.76 2.82 62.67
CA PHE A 156 -18.44 2.09 63.91
C PHE A 156 -17.89 2.99 65.02
N VAL A 157 -17.18 4.08 64.68
CA VAL A 157 -16.66 5.04 65.68
C VAL A 157 -17.74 6.01 66.18
N ARG A 158 -18.77 6.29 65.39
CA ARG A 158 -19.92 7.15 65.80
C ARG A 158 -20.99 6.42 66.61
N LYS A 159 -20.95 5.09 66.67
CA LYS A 159 -21.90 4.26 67.41
C LYS A 159 -21.34 3.89 68.77
#